data_AF-A0A219AC02-F1
#
_entry.id   AF-A0A219AC02-F1
#
_cell.length_a   1.000
_cell.length_b   1.000
_cell.length_c   1.000
_cell.angle_alpha   90.00
_cell.angle_beta   90.00
_cell.angle_gamma   90.00
#
_symmetry.space_group_name_H-M   'P 1'
#
loop_
_entity.id
_entity.type
_entity.pdbx_description
1 polymer ?
#
loop_
_entity_poly.entity_id
_entity_poly.type
_entity_poly.pdbx_seq_one_letter_code
_entity_poly.pdbx_strand_id
1 'polypeptide(L)'
;MKLSLALYDALTSISVPNNKAKAVVDAWEADVQQLASKSDLKRTESRLEGSISELRTDLTALIKEQGAGIKTQGIELRALIERQSSQFEGAVTKLESSMTLLRWQFWLLVLCFGFPILKSLYEVYGKVVTS
;
A
#
# COMPACT_ATOMS: atom_id res chain seq x y z
N MET A 1 -24.38 -20.20 -49.71
CA MET A 1 -25.06 -20.54 -50.98
C MET A 1 -24.46 -19.90 -52.24
N LYS A 2 -24.46 -18.56 -52.45
CA LYS A 2 -23.84 -17.98 -53.68
C LYS A 2 -22.35 -18.32 -53.83
N LEU A 3 -21.60 -18.33 -52.72
CA LEU A 3 -20.17 -18.64 -52.75
C LEU A 3 -19.87 -20.14 -52.90
N SER A 4 -20.68 -21.02 -52.30
CA SER A 4 -20.54 -22.48 -52.42
C SER A 4 -20.80 -22.97 -53.85
N LEU A 5 -21.77 -22.36 -54.55
CA LEU A 5 -22.02 -22.61 -55.97
C LEU A 5 -20.87 -22.12 -56.87
N ALA A 6 -20.33 -20.93 -56.59
CA ALA A 6 -19.21 -20.39 -57.35
C ALA A 6 -17.92 -21.21 -57.15
N LEU A 7 -17.68 -21.73 -55.94
CA LEU A 7 -16.54 -22.61 -55.64
C LEU A 7 -16.69 -23.96 -56.34
N TYR A 8 -17.89 -24.55 -56.32
CA TYR A 8 -18.19 -25.78 -57.04
C TYR A 8 -17.93 -25.64 -58.54
N ASP A 9 -18.49 -24.58 -59.15
CA ASP A 9 -18.39 -24.30 -60.59
C ASP A 9 -16.93 -24.05 -61.01
N ALA A 10 -16.18 -23.31 -60.18
CA ALA A 10 -14.75 -23.09 -60.36
C ALA A 10 -13.93 -24.39 -60.28
N LEU A 11 -14.24 -25.29 -59.33
CA LEU A 11 -13.56 -26.58 -59.19
C LEU A 11 -13.86 -27.51 -60.39
N THR A 12 -15.09 -27.53 -60.86
CA THR A 12 -15.45 -28.30 -62.06
C THR A 12 -14.83 -27.74 -63.33
N SER A 13 -14.62 -26.42 -63.44
CA SER A 13 -14.00 -25.79 -64.63
C SER A 13 -12.51 -26.11 -64.77
N ILE A 14 -11.80 -26.32 -63.66
CA ILE A 14 -10.41 -26.79 -63.63
C ILE A 14 -10.29 -28.33 -63.69
N SER A 15 -11.34 -29.02 -64.15
CA SER A 15 -11.37 -30.48 -64.36
C SER A 15 -11.24 -31.32 -63.08
N VAL A 16 -11.65 -30.80 -61.91
CA VAL A 16 -11.76 -31.63 -60.70
C VAL A 16 -12.98 -32.55 -60.84
N PRO A 17 -12.84 -33.87 -60.57
CA PRO A 17 -13.96 -34.80 -60.58
C PRO A 17 -15.10 -34.36 -59.67
N ASN A 18 -16.34 -34.52 -60.14
CA ASN A 18 -17.56 -34.01 -59.50
C ASN A 18 -17.70 -34.42 -58.02
N ASN A 19 -17.30 -35.65 -57.69
CA ASN A 19 -17.30 -36.17 -56.33
C ASN A 19 -16.29 -35.47 -55.41
N LYS A 20 -15.11 -35.10 -55.93
CA LYS A 20 -14.08 -34.37 -55.19
C LYS A 20 -14.45 -32.89 -55.05
N ALA A 21 -14.99 -32.28 -56.10
CA ALA A 21 -15.47 -30.90 -56.06
C ALA A 21 -16.56 -30.73 -55.00
N LYS A 22 -17.51 -31.66 -54.93
CA LYS A 22 -18.55 -31.68 -53.89
C LYS A 22 -17.95 -31.83 -52.49
N ALA A 23 -17.04 -32.78 -52.29
CA ALA A 23 -16.41 -33.00 -50.99
C ALA A 23 -15.66 -31.76 -50.46
N VAL A 24 -14.98 -31.01 -51.34
CA VAL A 24 -14.29 -29.77 -50.97
C VAL A 24 -15.28 -28.67 -50.60
N VAL A 25 -16.39 -28.54 -51.33
CA VAL A 25 -17.44 -27.55 -51.03
C VAL A 25 -18.14 -27.88 -49.71
N ASP A 26 -18.48 -29.15 -49.48
CA ASP A 26 -19.10 -29.62 -48.24
C ASP A 26 -18.17 -29.40 -47.03
N ALA A 27 -16.87 -29.72 -47.18
CA ALA A 27 -15.87 -29.47 -46.15
C ALA A 27 -15.68 -27.97 -45.86
N TRP A 28 -15.64 -27.14 -46.90
CA TRP A 28 -15.52 -25.69 -46.75
C TRP A 28 -16.75 -25.04 -46.12
N GLU A 29 -17.97 -25.50 -46.47
CA GLU A 29 -19.20 -25.01 -45.85
C GLU A 29 -19.30 -25.43 -44.38
N ALA A 30 -18.83 -26.64 -44.04
CA ALA A 30 -18.70 -27.08 -42.65
C ALA A 30 -17.73 -26.21 -41.84
N ASP A 31 -16.56 -25.87 -42.40
CA ASP A 31 -15.58 -25.00 -41.74
C ASP A 31 -16.11 -23.58 -41.56
N VAL A 32 -16.76 -23.00 -42.58
CA VAL A 32 -17.33 -21.64 -42.51
C VAL A 32 -18.46 -21.54 -41.48
N GLN A 33 -19.23 -22.60 -41.27
CA GLN A 33 -20.24 -22.63 -40.20
C GLN A 33 -19.65 -22.59 -38.79
N GLN A 34 -18.42 -23.05 -38.61
CA GLN A 34 -17.72 -22.99 -37.31
C GLN A 34 -17.08 -21.62 -37.03
N LEU A 35 -16.99 -20.74 -38.02
CA LEU A 35 -16.39 -19.42 -37.84
C LEU A 35 -17.36 -18.46 -37.16
N ALA A 36 -16.82 -17.68 -36.21
CA ALA A 36 -17.57 -16.59 -35.60
C ALA A 36 -17.96 -15.54 -36.66
N SER A 37 -19.21 -15.12 -36.64
CA SER A 37 -19.71 -14.12 -37.57
C SER A 37 -19.23 -12.71 -37.20
N LYS A 38 -19.26 -11.77 -38.15
CA LYS A 38 -18.98 -10.34 -37.86
C LYS A 38 -19.88 -9.77 -36.76
N SER A 39 -21.12 -10.24 -36.66
CA SER A 39 -22.04 -9.86 -35.59
C SER A 39 -21.59 -10.38 -34.23
N ASP A 40 -21.04 -11.60 -34.15
CA ASP A 40 -20.51 -12.15 -32.91
C ASP A 40 -19.30 -11.35 -32.43
N LEU A 41 -18.42 -10.97 -33.37
CA LEU A 41 -17.28 -10.12 -33.07
C LEU A 41 -17.72 -8.74 -32.56
N LYS A 42 -18.64 -8.07 -33.25
CA LYS A 42 -19.17 -6.76 -32.84
C LYS A 42 -19.89 -6.80 -31.49
N ARG A 43 -20.61 -7.89 -31.21
CA ARG A 43 -21.24 -8.12 -29.91
C ARG A 43 -20.19 -8.26 -28.80
N THR A 44 -19.10 -8.96 -29.09
CA THR A 44 -18.02 -9.17 -28.12
C THR A 44 -17.26 -7.88 -27.87
N GLU A 45 -16.98 -7.10 -28.92
CA GLU A 45 -16.36 -5.77 -28.85
C GLU A 45 -17.20 -4.82 -27.99
N SER A 46 -18.50 -4.69 -28.28
CA SER A 46 -19.40 -3.85 -27.49
C SER A 46 -19.49 -4.28 -26.02
N ARG A 47 -19.49 -5.59 -25.75
CA ARG A 47 -19.46 -6.11 -24.38
C ARG A 47 -18.14 -5.75 -23.68
N LEU A 48 -17.00 -5.87 -24.36
CA LEU A 48 -15.69 -5.51 -23.82
C LEU A 48 -15.60 -4.01 -23.53
N GLU A 49 -16.06 -3.15 -24.45
CA GLU A 49 -16.09 -1.70 -24.24
C GLU A 49 -16.93 -1.34 -23.01
N GLY A 50 -18.09 -1.99 -22.84
CA GLY A 50 -18.94 -1.83 -21.66
C GLY A 50 -18.21 -2.21 -20.37
N SER A 51 -17.63 -3.41 -20.31
CA SER A 51 -16.90 -3.90 -19.13
C SER A 51 -15.66 -3.06 -18.81
N ILE A 52 -14.95 -2.56 -19.82
CA ILE A 52 -13.79 -1.67 -19.62
C ILE A 52 -14.25 -0.33 -19.05
N SER A 53 -15.36 0.21 -19.55
CA SER A 53 -15.93 1.47 -19.06
C SER A 53 -16.36 1.34 -17.59
N GLU A 54 -17.05 0.26 -17.24
CA GLU A 54 -17.47 -0.05 -15.87
C GLU A 54 -16.28 -0.24 -14.93
N LEU A 55 -15.28 -1.02 -15.34
CA LEU A 55 -14.08 -1.22 -14.54
C LEU A 55 -13.31 0.09 -14.32
N ARG A 56 -13.30 0.98 -15.33
CA ARG A 56 -12.68 2.31 -15.20
C ARG A 56 -13.43 3.19 -14.21
N THR A 57 -14.76 3.16 -14.20
CA THR A 57 -15.55 3.93 -13.23
C THR A 57 -15.34 3.42 -11.81
N ASP A 58 -15.34 2.10 -11.62
CA ASP A 58 -15.14 1.48 -10.31
C ASP A 58 -13.73 1.77 -9.77
N LEU A 59 -12.71 1.61 -10.61
CA LEU A 59 -11.34 1.90 -10.21
C LEU A 59 -11.17 3.38 -9.85
N THR A 60 -11.80 4.29 -10.60
CA THR A 60 -11.76 5.73 -10.30
C THR A 60 -12.46 6.04 -8.97
N ALA A 61 -13.57 5.36 -8.66
CA ALA A 61 -14.28 5.49 -7.40
C ALA A 61 -13.41 5.00 -6.22
N LEU A 62 -12.84 3.80 -6.34
CA LEU A 62 -11.97 3.21 -5.33
C LEU A 62 -10.73 4.07 -5.07
N ILE A 63 -10.10 4.62 -6.11
CA ILE A 63 -8.95 5.53 -5.97
C ILE A 63 -9.35 6.80 -5.19
N LYS A 64 -10.53 7.37 -5.47
CA LYS A 64 -11.01 8.55 -4.75
C LYS A 64 -11.30 8.25 -3.28
N GLU A 65 -11.93 7.11 -3.01
CA GLU A 65 -12.24 6.67 -1.65
C GLU A 65 -10.96 6.41 -0.85
N GLN A 66 -10.01 5.65 -1.42
CA GLN A 66 -8.71 5.41 -0.79
C GLN A 66 -7.93 6.72 -0.59
N GLY A 67 -7.94 7.62 -1.58
CA GLY A 67 -7.29 8.92 -1.46
C GLY A 67 -7.87 9.78 -0.33
N ALA A 68 -9.20 9.75 -0.15
CA ALA A 68 -9.84 10.41 0.98
C ALA A 68 -9.46 9.75 2.31
N GLY A 69 -9.46 8.41 2.38
CA GLY A 69 -9.05 7.65 3.57
C GLY A 69 -7.61 7.94 3.99
N ILE A 70 -6.67 7.91 3.05
CA ILE A 70 -5.24 8.23 3.31
C ILE A 70 -5.09 9.67 3.81
N LYS A 71 -5.84 10.62 3.24
CA LYS A 71 -5.80 12.02 3.68
C LYS A 71 -6.28 12.16 5.12
N THR A 72 -7.38 11.49 5.48
CA THR A 72 -7.91 11.48 6.84
C THR A 72 -6.93 10.83 7.82
N GLN A 73 -6.40 9.65 7.47
CA GLN A 73 -5.37 8.97 8.28
C GLN A 73 -4.12 9.83 8.45
N GLY A 74 -3.71 10.59 7.42
CA GLY A 74 -2.58 11.52 7.51
C GLY A 74 -2.83 12.67 8.48
N ILE A 75 -4.06 13.20 8.53
CA ILE A 75 -4.46 14.24 9.50
C ILE A 75 -4.49 13.67 10.92
N GLU A 76 -5.07 12.48 11.10
CA GLU A 76 -5.12 11.80 12.40
C GLU A 76 -3.73 11.47 12.92
N LEU A 77 -2.85 10.93 12.06
CA LEU A 77 -1.48 10.62 12.42
C LEU A 77 -0.71 11.89 12.84
N ARG A 78 -0.90 13.00 12.11
CA ARG A 78 -0.29 14.28 12.49
C ARG A 78 -0.79 14.76 13.85
N ALA A 79 -2.10 14.66 14.12
CA ALA A 79 -2.67 15.02 15.41
C ALA A 79 -2.15 14.13 16.56
N LEU A 80 -1.95 12.83 16.31
CA LEU A 80 -1.37 11.91 17.28
C LEU A 80 0.10 12.25 17.56
N ILE A 81 0.89 12.57 16.54
CA ILE A 81 2.30 12.99 16.69
C ILE A 81 2.39 14.27 17.52
N GLU A 82 1.57 15.28 17.22
CA GLU A 82 1.54 16.54 17.98
C GLU A 82 1.18 16.30 19.45
N ARG A 83 0.15 15.48 19.71
CA ARG A 83 -0.21 15.09 21.08
C ARG A 83 0.94 14.38 21.78
N GLN A 84 1.54 13.38 21.14
CA GLN A 84 2.63 12.61 21.73
C GLN A 84 3.84 13.50 22.03
N SER A 85 4.17 14.44 21.15
CA SER A 85 5.25 15.41 21.37
C SER A 85 4.98 16.28 22.60
N SER A 86 3.75 16.80 22.74
CA SER A 86 3.39 17.61 23.92
C SER A 86 3.44 16.82 25.23
N GLN A 87 3.04 15.54 25.19
CA GLN A 87 3.12 14.64 26.35
C GLN A 87 4.58 14.32 26.70
N PHE A 88 5.42 14.09 25.70
CA PHE A 88 6.84 13.85 25.90
C PHE A 88 7.52 15.07 26.50
N GLU A 89 7.26 16.27 25.97
CA GLU A 89 7.78 17.53 26.53
C GLU A 89 7.33 17.74 27.98
N GLY A 90 6.05 17.48 28.29
CA GLY A 90 5.54 17.50 29.65
C GLY A 90 6.22 16.48 30.58
N ALA A 91 6.48 15.27 30.08
CA ALA A 91 7.18 14.24 30.85
C ALA A 91 8.66 14.61 31.10
N VAL A 92 9.33 15.19 30.09
CA VAL A 92 10.72 15.65 30.18
C VAL A 92 10.85 16.79 31.18
N THR A 93 9.99 17.81 31.11
CA THR A 93 10.00 18.93 32.07
C THR A 93 9.69 18.47 33.51
N LYS A 94 8.77 17.51 33.66
CA LYS A 94 8.50 16.88 34.97
C LYS A 94 9.71 16.09 35.50
N LEU A 95 10.43 15.39 34.63
CA LEU A 95 11.66 14.70 35.00
C LEU A 95 12.75 15.69 35.41
N GLU A 96 12.92 16.79 34.66
CA GLU A 96 13.92 17.84 34.92
C GLU A 96 13.69 18.52 36.28
N SER A 97 12.42 18.85 36.60
CA SER A 97 12.07 19.42 37.91
C SER A 97 12.34 18.43 39.06
N SER A 98 12.03 17.15 38.87
CA SER A 98 12.33 16.09 39.84
C SER A 98 13.84 15.94 40.06
N MET A 99 14.63 15.98 38.97
CA MET A 99 16.09 15.87 39.04
C MET A 99 16.73 17.10 39.70
N THR A 100 16.17 18.29 39.49
CA THR A 100 16.63 19.53 40.14
C THR A 100 16.34 19.51 41.65
N LEU A 101 15.17 19.01 42.04
CA LEU A 101 14.82 18.81 43.45
C LEU A 101 15.75 17.81 44.13
N LEU A 102 15.99 16.66 43.50
CA LEU A 102 16.97 15.68 43.98
C LEU A 102 18.36 16.30 44.12
N ARG A 103 18.82 17.06 43.12
CA ARG A 103 20.13 17.74 43.16
C ARG A 103 20.23 18.71 44.34
N TRP A 104 19.19 19.48 44.63
CA TRP A 104 19.14 20.35 45.80
C TRP A 104 19.15 19.56 47.12
N GLN A 105 18.37 18.49 47.20
CA GLN A 105 18.33 17.60 48.37
C GLN A 105 19.70 16.97 48.63
N PHE A 106 20.40 16.52 47.59
CA PHE A 106 21.77 15.99 47.72
C PHE A 106 22.75 17.03 48.22
N TRP A 107 22.73 18.25 47.68
CA TRP A 107 23.60 19.33 48.17
C TRP A 107 23.34 19.67 49.63
N LEU A 108 22.06 19.70 50.03
CA LEU A 108 21.66 19.98 51.40
C LEU A 108 22.12 18.87 52.35
N LEU A 109 21.98 17.59 51.96
CA LEU A 109 22.49 16.46 52.73
C LEU A 109 24.02 16.46 52.85
N VAL A 110 24.74 16.68 51.74
CA VAL A 110 26.21 16.77 51.74
C VAL A 110 26.68 17.92 52.63
N LEU A 111 26.00 19.06 52.61
CA LEU A 111 26.35 20.18 53.49
C LEU A 111 26.06 19.87 54.96
N CYS A 112 24.87 19.33 55.26
CA CYS A 112 24.44 18.99 56.63
C CYS A 112 25.28 17.88 57.27
N PHE A 113 25.65 16.84 56.51
CA PHE A 113 26.40 15.70 57.04
C PHE A 113 27.91 15.81 56.78
N GLY A 114 28.33 16.43 55.69
CA GLY A 114 29.75 16.57 55.34
C GLY A 114 30.50 17.52 56.27
N PHE A 115 29.91 18.67 56.63
CA PHE A 115 30.54 19.63 57.55
C PHE A 115 30.84 19.05 58.95
N PRO A 116 29.90 18.37 59.65
CA PRO A 116 30.21 17.76 60.94
C PRO A 116 31.22 16.62 60.85
N ILE A 117 31.21 15.83 59.77
CA ILE A 117 32.22 14.77 59.55
C ILE A 117 33.60 15.40 59.34
N LEU A 118 33.73 16.47 58.54
CA LEU A 118 34.99 17.17 58.33
C LEU A 118 35.52 17.79 59.62
N LYS A 119 34.65 18.42 60.41
CA LYS A 119 35.01 18.99 61.72
C LYS A 119 35.49 17.90 62.68
N SER A 120 34.78 16.79 62.75
CA SER A 120 35.15 15.65 63.60
C SER A 120 36.49 15.04 63.18
N LEU A 121 36.75 14.91 61.87
CA LEU A 121 38.04 14.42 61.37
C LEU A 121 39.18 15.40 61.69
N TYR A 122 38.95 16.70 61.53
CA TYR A 122 39.95 17.72 61.83
C TYR A 122 40.33 17.75 63.31
N GLU A 123 39.36 17.63 64.22
CA GLU A 123 39.62 17.54 65.66
C GLU A 123 40.40 16.28 66.04
N VAL A 124 40.11 15.13 65.41
CA VAL A 124 40.86 13.88 65.63
C VAL A 124 42.28 13.98 65.09
N TYR A 125 42.47 14.50 63.86
CA TYR A 125 43.79 14.66 63.26
C TYR A 125 44.65 15.68 64.01
N GLY A 126 44.05 16.80 64.46
CA GLY A 126 44.72 17.80 65.28
C GLY A 126 45.20 17.25 66.61
N LYS A 127 44.41 16.37 67.26
CA LYS A 127 44.83 15.66 68.47
C LYS A 127 45.96 14.65 68.24
N VAL A 128 46.00 14.00 67.07
CA VAL A 128 47.08 13.04 66.73
C VAL A 128 48.40 13.74 66.41
N VAL A 129 48.37 14.92 65.78
CA VAL A 129 49.58 15.68 65.42
C VAL A 129 50.23 16.40 66.62
N THR A 130 49.49 16.61 67.71
CA THR A 130 49.97 17.33 68.91
C THR A 130 50.37 16.41 70.09
N SER A 131 50.28 15.09 69.90
CA SER A 131 50.82 14.08 70.83
C SER A 131 52.12 13.48 70.30
#